data_AF-A0A9E2ZW03-F1
#
_entry.id   AF-A0A9E2ZW03-F1
#
_cell.length_a   1.000
_cell.length_b   1.000
_cell.length_c   1.000
_cell.angle_alpha   90.00
_cell.angle_beta   90.00
_cell.angle_gamma   90.00
#
_symmetry.space_group_name_H-M   'P 1'
#
loop_
_entity.id
_entity.type
_entity.pdbx_description
1 polymer ?
#
loop_
_entity_poly.entity_id
_entity_poly.type
_entity_poly.pdbx_seq_one_letter_code
_entity_poly.pdbx_strand_id
1 'polypeptide(L)' 'VVEHDMAFIETIARKVTVLHEGAVIAEGPMHQVKNDPRVIEVYLGR' A
#
# COMPACT_ATOMS: atom_id res chain seq x y z
N VAL A 1 4.07 -4.62 -10.80
CA VAL A 1 5.14 -3.60 -10.67
C VAL A 1 5.33 -3.34 -9.20
N VAL A 2 6.57 -3.16 -8.74
CA VAL A 2 6.89 -2.75 -7.37
C VAL A 2 7.51 -1.37 -7.46
N GLU A 3 6.91 -0.38 -6.79
CA GLU A 3 7.35 1.01 -6.77
C GLU A 3 6.94 1.68 -5.45
N HIS A 4 7.61 2.76 -5.10
CA HIS A 4 7.40 3.65 -3.96
C HIS A 4 6.68 4.96 -4.35
N ASP A 5 6.66 5.36 -5.63
CA ASP A 5 5.82 6.48 -6.10
C ASP A 5 4.33 6.08 -6.11
N MET A 6 3.63 6.53 -5.08
CA MET A 6 2.21 6.25 -4.89
C MET A 6 1.32 6.92 -5.94
N ALA A 7 1.72 8.06 -6.51
CA ALA A 7 0.96 8.73 -7.56
C ALA A 7 1.05 7.94 -8.87
N PHE A 8 2.22 7.39 -9.19
CA PHE A 8 2.38 6.49 -10.33
C PHE A 8 1.55 5.21 -10.15
N ILE A 9 1.64 4.56 -8.99
CA ILE A 9 0.88 3.33 -8.69
C ILE A 9 -0.64 3.56 -8.82
N GLU A 10 -1.14 4.71 -8.37
CA GLU A 10 -2.57 5.06 -8.48
C GLU A 10 -3.07 5.11 -9.94
N THR A 11 -2.21 5.50 -10.89
CA THR A 11 -2.60 5.57 -12.32
C THR A 11 -2.67 4.22 -13.03
N ILE A 12 -1.97 3.20 -12.54
CA ILE A 12 -1.81 1.92 -13.24
C ILE A 12 -2.40 0.72 -12.49
N ALA A 13 -2.56 0.82 -11.17
CA ALA A 13 -2.90 -0.32 -10.34
C ALA A 13 -4.41 -0.44 -10.10
N ARG A 14 -5.00 -1.55 -10.56
CA ARG A 14 -6.37 -1.93 -10.17
C ARG A 14 -6.45 -2.50 -8.75
N LYS A 15 -5.35 -3.08 -8.30
CA LYS A 15 -5.21 -3.76 -7.01
C LYS A 15 -3.77 -3.59 -6.53
N VAL A 16 -3.62 -3.24 -5.27
CA VAL A 16 -2.36 -3.01 -4.58
C VAL A 16 -2.27 -3.98 -3.41
N THR A 17 -1.10 -4.53 -3.19
CA THR A 17 -0.80 -5.42 -2.06
C THR A 17 0.36 -4.81 -1.29
N VAL A 18 0.19 -4.65 0.02
CA VAL A 18 1.22 -4.13 0.92
C VAL A 18 1.79 -5.28 1.74
N LEU A 19 3.10 -5.43 1.67
CA LEU A 19 3.86 -6.44 2.37
C LEU A 19 4.74 -5.78 3.44
N HIS A 20 4.70 -6.31 4.66
CA HIS A 20 5.57 -5.90 5.76
C HIS A 20 6.01 -7.13 6.55
N GLU A 21 7.31 -7.24 6.85
CA GLU A 21 7.91 -8.37 7.59
C GLU A 21 7.53 -9.77 7.05
N GLY A 22 7.42 -9.90 5.73
CA GLY A 22 7.05 -11.18 5.09
C GLY A 22 5.57 -11.53 5.17
N ALA A 23 4.72 -10.66 5.73
CA ALA A 23 3.27 -10.82 5.77
C ALA A 23 2.55 -9.76 4.93
N VAL A 24 1.46 -10.16 4.29
CA VAL A 24 0.55 -9.22 3.60
C VAL A 24 -0.29 -8.54 4.67
N ILE A 25 -0.12 -7.22 4.79
CA ILE A 25 -0.85 -6.43 5.79
C ILE A 25 -2.09 -5.77 5.21
N ALA A 26 -2.11 -5.46 3.92
CA ALA A 26 -3.27 -4.89 3.24
C ALA A 26 -3.30 -5.29 1.77
N GLU A 27 -4.50 -5.45 1.23
CA GLU A 27 -4.70 -5.75 -0.19
C GLU A 27 -6.02 -5.14 -0.67
N GLY A 28 -6.00 -4.42 -1.79
CA GLY A 28 -7.20 -3.78 -2.32
C GLY A 28 -6.92 -2.64 -3.30
N PRO A 29 -7.94 -1.88 -3.72
CA PRO A 29 -7.74 -0.68 -4.51
C PRO A 29 -6.94 0.37 -3.72
N MET A 30 -6.19 1.20 -4.45
CA MET A 30 -5.24 2.16 -3.87
C MET A 30 -5.86 3.08 -2.79
N HIS A 31 -7.07 3.58 -3.03
CA HIS A 31 -7.77 4.45 -2.08
C HIS A 31 -8.11 3.76 -0.76
N GLN A 32 -8.32 2.44 -0.76
CA GLN A 32 -8.58 1.69 0.46
C GLN A 32 -7.26 1.43 1.19
N VAL A 33 -6.24 1.00 0.46
CA VAL A 33 -4.92 0.68 1.00
C VAL A 33 -4.26 1.90 1.63
N LYS A 34 -4.34 3.09 1.01
CA LYS A 34 -3.73 4.31 1.57
C LYS A 34 -4.36 4.76 2.90
N ASN A 35 -5.62 4.40 3.13
CA ASN A 35 -6.38 4.75 4.33
C ASN A 35 -6.34 3.63 5.38
N ASP A 36 -5.67 2.51 5.10
CA ASP A 36 -5.54 1.41 6.06
C ASP A 36 -4.59 1.84 7.19
N PRO A 37 -5.04 1.87 8.46
CA PRO A 37 -4.20 2.28 9.59
C PRO A 37 -2.90 1.50 9.69
N ARG A 38 -2.90 0.20 9.34
CA ARG A 38 -1.71 -0.67 9.39
C ARG A 38 -0.67 -0.26 8.35
N VAL A 39 -1.12 0.20 7.18
CA VAL A 39 -0.24 0.70 6.12
C VAL A 39 0.37 2.03 6.54
N ILE A 40 -0.42 2.91 7.13
CA ILE A 40 0.03 4.22 7.64
C ILE A 40 1.09 4.05 8.73
N GLU A 41 0.85 3.15 9.69
CA GLU A 41 1.77 2.81 10.77
C GLU A 41 3.13 2.34 10.24
N VAL A 42 3.11 1.38 9.30
CA VAL A 42 4.34 0.84 8.68
C VAL A 42 5.09 1.86 7.84
N TYR A 43 4.40 2.75 7.12
CA TYR A 43 5.05 3.76 6.27
C TYR A 43 5.58 4.97 7.04
N LEU A 44 4.96 5.33 8.17
CA LEU A 44 5.33 6.54 8.94
C LEU A 44 6.04 6.23 10.27
N GLY A 45 6.14 4.95 10.66
CA GLY A 45 6.95 4.49 11.78
C GLY A 45 6.54 5.06 13.14
N ARG A 46 5.23 5.14 13.42
CA ARG A 46 4.75 5.46 14.78
C ARG A 46 4.63 4.23 15.66
#